data_AF-A0A2W3YZ03-F1
#
_entry.id   AF-A0A2W3YZ03-F1
#
_cell.length_a   1.000
_cell.length_b   1.000
_cell.length_c   1.000
_cell.angle_alpha   90.00
_cell.angle_beta   90.00
_cell.angle_gamma   90.00
#
_symmetry.space_group_name_H-M   'P 1'
#
loop_
_entity.id
_entity.type
_entity.pdbx_description
1 polymer ?
#
loop_
_entity_poly.entity_id
_entity_poly.type
_entity_poly.pdbx_seq_one_letter_code
_entity_poly.pdbx_strand_id
1 'polypeptide(L)'
;MKKIYVLGISLLLLSLGGCGKPTDKENKSQASDEPWITLDKDTIESDENGQFQLTGKAKYSSFSASIIQNKNGLSLQEPRGVLKIEKDGSFIWKNIFINGQAPTTDVSFSTYKEKEKIQYQVNVDYSKFVAKQEENRLIEEEINATMPALLEEIIASSESMIINIDKKYHSYRSLLVTVPLDVKYERNGMKKKYMDTIGFLIQDKTASTLYPDKKQIPYITFRYDKTNEVLGATDLINRRKFILYDESN
;
A
#
# COMPACT_ATOMS: atom_id res chain seq x y z
N MET A 1 90.12 4.06 -37.53
CA MET A 1 89.89 2.69 -37.03
C MET A 1 88.74 2.06 -37.81
N LYS A 2 88.85 0.76 -38.11
CA LYS A 2 87.95 -0.07 -38.91
C LYS A 2 86.58 -0.29 -38.22
N LYS A 3 85.46 -0.26 -38.96
CA LYS A 3 84.66 -1.43 -39.39
C LYS A 3 83.28 -1.01 -39.93
N ILE A 4 82.81 -1.83 -40.86
CA ILE A 4 81.71 -1.72 -41.82
C ILE A 4 80.49 -2.53 -41.31
N TYR A 5 79.36 -2.39 -42.04
CA TYR A 5 78.20 -3.29 -42.27
C TYR A 5 76.90 -2.76 -41.66
N VAL A 6 75.92 -2.21 -42.40
CA VAL A 6 75.13 -2.63 -43.60
C VAL A 6 74.03 -3.65 -43.27
N LEU A 7 72.86 -3.39 -43.89
CA LEU A 7 71.60 -4.15 -44.02
C LEU A 7 70.53 -3.85 -42.95
N GLY A 8 69.26 -3.58 -43.29
CA GLY A 8 68.62 -3.54 -44.60
C GLY A 8 67.12 -3.87 -44.50
N ILE A 9 66.33 -3.08 -45.23
CA ILE A 9 65.12 -3.47 -46.00
C ILE A 9 63.78 -3.66 -45.24
N SER A 10 62.94 -2.62 -45.37
CA SER A 10 61.56 -2.59 -45.92
C SER A 10 60.59 -3.75 -45.66
N LEU A 11 59.37 -3.42 -45.22
CA LEU A 11 58.16 -3.79 -45.97
C LEU A 11 56.99 -2.83 -45.72
N LEU A 12 56.44 -2.30 -46.81
CA LEU A 12 55.15 -1.60 -46.91
C LEU A 12 53.98 -2.51 -46.50
N LEU A 13 52.92 -1.90 -45.95
CA LEU A 13 51.53 -2.23 -46.32
C LEU A 13 50.68 -0.94 -46.32
N LEU A 14 50.19 -0.61 -47.52
CA LEU A 14 49.19 0.40 -47.85
C LEU A 14 47.77 -0.11 -47.53
N SER A 15 46.92 0.76 -46.98
CA SER A 15 45.51 0.93 -47.39
C SER A 15 45.06 2.31 -46.92
N LEU A 16 44.98 3.32 -47.79
CA LEU A 16 43.92 3.69 -48.75
C LEU A 16 42.71 4.42 -48.13
N GLY A 17 42.53 5.66 -48.59
CA GLY A 17 41.29 6.47 -48.52
C GLY A 17 41.28 7.51 -47.41
N GLY A 18 41.08 8.82 -47.60
CA GLY A 18 40.73 9.60 -48.78
C GLY A 18 40.17 10.95 -48.31
N CYS A 19 40.60 12.03 -48.97
CA CYS A 19 40.02 13.38 -49.04
C CYS A 19 39.55 14.10 -47.76
N GLY A 20 40.40 15.00 -47.27
CA GLY A 20 40.02 16.03 -46.30
C GLY A 20 39.47 17.31 -46.97
N LYS A 21 38.29 17.71 -46.49
CA LYS A 21 37.75 19.07 -46.20
C LYS A 21 36.21 18.95 -46.13
N PRO A 22 35.46 19.72 -45.32
CA PRO A 22 35.78 21.08 -44.87
C PRO A 22 35.42 21.41 -43.39
N THR A 23 35.93 22.55 -42.93
CA THR A 23 35.42 23.52 -41.91
C THR A 23 34.48 23.04 -40.81
N ASP A 24 34.94 23.32 -39.58
CA ASP A 24 34.15 23.49 -38.36
C ASP A 24 32.76 24.06 -38.62
N LYS A 25 31.74 23.22 -38.48
CA LYS A 25 30.44 23.68 -38.05
C LYS A 25 30.50 23.79 -36.54
N GLU A 26 30.52 25.01 -36.03
CA GLU A 26 29.96 25.35 -34.73
C GLU A 26 28.55 24.75 -34.67
N ASN A 27 28.43 23.55 -34.09
CA ASN A 27 27.18 23.14 -33.49
C ASN A 27 26.98 24.06 -32.30
N LYS A 28 26.29 25.18 -32.53
CA LYS A 28 25.49 25.80 -31.49
C LYS A 28 24.61 24.69 -30.95
N SER A 29 25.00 24.15 -29.79
CA SER A 29 24.10 23.44 -28.90
C SER A 29 22.95 24.39 -28.67
N GLN A 30 21.88 24.19 -29.43
CA GLN A 30 20.60 24.80 -29.18
C GLN A 30 20.12 24.11 -27.91
N ALA A 31 20.58 24.60 -26.77
CA ALA A 31 20.04 24.23 -25.48
C ALA A 31 18.55 24.51 -25.57
N SER A 32 17.76 23.45 -25.66
CA SER A 32 16.31 23.54 -25.66
C SER A 32 15.93 24.09 -24.29
N ASP A 33 15.48 25.34 -24.24
CA ASP A 33 15.04 26.01 -23.00
C ASP A 33 13.83 25.30 -22.35
N GLU A 34 13.20 24.36 -23.06
CA GLU A 34 12.13 23.54 -22.51
C GLU A 34 12.68 22.42 -21.62
N PRO A 35 12.19 22.26 -20.38
CA PRO A 35 12.61 21.17 -19.51
C PRO A 35 12.30 19.80 -20.16
N TRP A 36 13.14 18.79 -19.92
CA TRP A 36 12.93 17.47 -20.51
C TRP A 36 11.71 16.74 -19.95
N ILE A 37 11.14 17.22 -18.84
CA ILE A 37 9.87 16.77 -18.27
C ILE A 37 9.02 17.99 -17.90
N THR A 38 7.71 17.90 -18.10
CA THR A 38 6.71 18.89 -17.70
C THR A 38 5.55 18.17 -17.02
N LEU A 39 5.01 18.74 -15.95
CA LEU A 39 3.81 18.24 -15.28
C LEU A 39 2.58 18.95 -15.82
N ASP A 40 1.46 18.25 -15.96
CA ASP A 40 0.21 18.85 -16.44
C ASP A 40 -0.37 19.85 -15.41
N LYS A 41 -0.13 19.60 -14.12
CA LYS A 41 -0.55 20.43 -13.00
C LYS A 41 0.50 20.41 -11.89
N ASP A 42 0.58 21.53 -11.17
CA ASP A 42 1.39 21.75 -9.99
C ASP A 42 0.66 21.40 -8.68
N THR A 43 -0.69 21.37 -8.72
CA THR A 43 -1.55 20.97 -7.62
C THR A 43 -2.36 19.72 -7.96
N ILE A 44 -2.34 18.73 -7.06
CA ILE A 44 -2.94 17.41 -7.28
C ILE A 44 -3.79 17.01 -6.09
N GLU A 45 -5.00 16.54 -6.36
CA GLU A 45 -5.87 16.01 -5.32
C GLU A 45 -5.48 14.57 -4.99
N SER A 46 -5.35 14.27 -3.69
CA SER A 46 -5.31 12.89 -3.25
C SER A 46 -6.72 12.29 -3.23
N ASP A 47 -6.81 10.97 -3.39
CA ASP A 47 -8.02 10.22 -3.07
C ASP A 47 -8.21 10.06 -1.55
N GLU A 48 -9.28 9.36 -1.17
CA GLU A 48 -9.63 9.06 0.22
C GLU A 48 -8.60 8.17 0.95
N ASN A 49 -7.70 7.52 0.21
CA ASN A 49 -6.62 6.69 0.74
C ASN A 49 -5.27 7.44 0.76
N GLY A 50 -5.26 8.72 0.38
CA GLY A 50 -4.04 9.53 0.26
C GLY A 50 -3.21 9.19 -0.98
N GLN A 51 -3.74 8.41 -1.93
CA GLN A 51 -3.08 8.15 -3.21
C GLN A 51 -3.32 9.30 -4.17
N PHE A 52 -2.33 9.58 -5.01
CA PHE A 52 -2.45 10.61 -6.03
C PHE A 52 -1.77 10.17 -7.32
N GLN A 53 -2.16 10.83 -8.41
CA GLN A 53 -1.67 10.55 -9.74
C GLN A 53 -1.03 11.81 -10.33
N LEU A 54 0.20 11.66 -10.81
CA LEU A 54 0.94 12.65 -11.57
C LEU A 54 0.87 12.31 -13.05
N THR A 55 0.59 13.32 -13.87
CA THR A 55 0.60 13.20 -15.33
C THR A 55 1.42 14.33 -15.93
N GLY A 56 1.96 14.08 -17.11
CA GLY A 56 2.82 15.04 -17.78
C GLY A 56 3.41 14.52 -19.06
N LYS A 57 4.36 15.29 -19.60
CA LYS A 57 5.13 14.93 -20.79
C LYS A 57 6.61 14.84 -20.48
N ALA A 58 7.29 13.89 -21.09
CA ALA A 58 8.74 13.74 -21.00
C ALA A 58 9.36 13.49 -22.39
N LYS A 59 10.53 14.09 -22.62
CA LYS A 59 11.32 13.95 -23.86
C LYS A 59 11.99 12.57 -23.97
N TYR A 60 12.38 11.99 -22.83
CA TYR A 60 13.04 10.69 -22.78
C TYR A 60 12.03 9.56 -22.64
N SER A 61 12.35 8.36 -23.10
CA SER A 61 11.43 7.21 -23.05
C SER A 61 11.39 6.48 -21.70
N SER A 62 12.28 6.84 -20.77
CA SER A 62 12.31 6.30 -19.42
C SER A 62 12.97 7.26 -18.42
N PHE A 63 12.40 7.34 -17.23
CA PHE A 63 12.98 8.02 -16.07
C PHE A 63 12.63 7.28 -14.77
N SER A 64 13.36 7.57 -13.70
CA SER A 64 13.00 7.14 -12.34
C SER A 64 12.48 8.32 -11.54
N ALA A 65 11.39 8.10 -10.79
CA ALA A 65 10.82 9.07 -9.87
C ALA A 65 11.05 8.61 -8.41
N SER A 66 11.34 9.54 -7.53
CA SER A 66 11.42 9.32 -6.09
C SER A 66 10.59 10.35 -5.35
N ILE A 67 9.89 9.93 -4.30
CA ILE A 67 9.33 10.86 -3.32
C ILE A 67 10.39 11.10 -2.25
N ILE A 68 10.59 12.36 -1.91
CA ILE A 68 11.40 12.76 -0.77
C ILE A 68 10.46 13.03 0.39
N GLN A 69 10.50 12.15 1.40
CA GLN A 69 9.74 12.35 2.64
C GLN A 69 10.62 12.95 3.73
N ASN A 70 10.25 14.14 4.20
CA ASN A 70 10.83 14.81 5.35
C ASN A 70 10.09 14.36 6.60
N LYS A 71 10.69 13.47 7.39
CA LYS A 71 10.17 13.03 8.69
C LYS A 71 11.14 13.45 9.79
N ASN A 72 10.71 14.31 10.71
CA ASN A 72 11.52 14.77 11.86
C ASN A 72 12.93 15.29 11.46
N GLY A 73 13.04 16.01 10.34
CA GLY A 73 14.31 16.52 9.83
C GLY A 73 15.21 15.49 9.11
N LEU A 74 14.78 14.23 9.00
CA LEU A 74 15.42 13.20 8.17
C LEU A 74 14.67 13.07 6.84
N SER A 75 15.40 13.25 5.73
CA SER A 75 14.90 13.04 4.37
C SER A 75 15.08 11.56 3.99
N LEU A 76 13.99 10.80 3.92
CA LEU A 76 13.98 9.45 3.36
C LEU A 76 13.60 9.54 1.88
N GLN A 77 14.50 9.08 1.01
CA GLN A 77 14.23 8.95 -0.42
C GLN A 77 13.98 7.47 -0.73
N GLU A 78 12.74 7.11 -1.05
CA GLU A 78 12.41 5.77 -1.55
C GLU A 78 12.20 5.83 -3.07
N PRO A 79 13.01 5.11 -3.86
CA PRO A 79 12.78 4.98 -5.30
C PRO A 79 11.51 4.15 -5.51
N ARG A 80 10.51 4.73 -6.20
CA ARG A 80 9.24 4.07 -6.51
C ARG A 80 9.13 3.84 -8.02
N GLY A 81 9.98 2.93 -8.52
CA GLY A 81 9.88 2.36 -9.87
C GLY A 81 10.52 3.17 -11.01
N VAL A 82 10.69 2.50 -12.16
CA VAL A 82 11.02 3.12 -13.45
C VAL A 82 9.71 3.37 -14.19
N LEU A 83 9.46 4.61 -14.59
CA LEU A 83 8.27 4.96 -15.35
C LEU A 83 8.51 4.75 -16.84
N LYS A 84 7.63 4.00 -17.51
CA LYS A 84 7.61 3.82 -18.97
C LYS A 84 6.65 4.84 -19.58
N ILE A 85 7.08 5.49 -20.65
CA ILE A 85 6.37 6.59 -21.30
C ILE A 85 5.71 6.08 -22.57
N GLU A 86 4.52 6.61 -22.86
CA GLU A 86 3.78 6.30 -24.08
C GLU A 86 4.49 6.87 -25.33
N LYS A 87 4.11 6.40 -26.52
CA LYS A 87 4.76 6.81 -27.78
C LYS A 87 4.67 8.30 -28.08
N ASP A 88 3.68 8.98 -27.49
CA ASP A 88 3.44 10.43 -27.63
C ASP A 88 4.17 11.28 -26.56
N GLY A 89 4.98 10.65 -25.71
CA GLY A 89 5.72 11.31 -24.63
C GLY A 89 4.91 11.52 -23.36
N SER A 90 3.64 11.07 -23.31
CA SER A 90 2.80 11.18 -22.12
C SER A 90 3.13 10.12 -21.07
N PHE A 91 2.92 10.48 -19.80
CA PHE A 91 3.10 9.54 -18.71
C PHE A 91 2.03 9.68 -17.62
N ILE A 92 1.82 8.56 -16.91
CA ILE A 92 0.99 8.49 -15.71
C ILE A 92 1.81 7.82 -14.61
N TRP A 93 2.05 8.54 -13.52
CA TRP A 93 2.67 7.99 -12.32
C TRP A 93 1.69 7.99 -11.16
N LYS A 94 1.41 6.79 -10.64
CA LYS A 94 0.57 6.61 -9.44
C LYS A 94 1.48 6.32 -8.27
N ASN A 95 1.36 7.10 -7.20
CA ASN A 95 2.12 6.81 -6.00
C ASN A 95 1.39 5.80 -5.11
N ILE A 96 2.15 4.88 -4.50
CA ILE A 96 1.66 4.01 -3.42
C ILE A 96 2.11 4.63 -2.09
N PHE A 97 1.18 5.30 -1.44
CA PHE A 97 1.38 5.85 -0.11
C PHE A 97 1.68 4.74 0.91
N ILE A 98 2.62 4.99 1.82
CA ILE A 98 2.93 4.12 2.95
C ILE A 98 2.81 4.95 4.24
N ASN A 99 1.94 4.51 5.15
CA ASN A 99 1.87 4.89 6.57
C ASN A 99 1.25 6.23 6.98
N GLY A 100 0.11 6.64 6.38
CA GLY A 100 -0.88 7.48 7.08
C GLY A 100 -0.48 8.91 7.50
N GLN A 101 0.74 9.37 7.17
CA GLN A 101 1.24 10.73 7.45
C GLN A 101 1.31 11.54 6.17
N ALA A 102 0.79 12.78 6.15
CA ALA A 102 0.84 13.66 4.98
C ALA A 102 2.26 13.67 4.36
N PRO A 103 2.47 13.01 3.21
CA PRO A 103 3.78 12.94 2.61
C PRO A 103 3.95 14.24 1.80
N THR A 104 4.81 15.10 2.32
CA THR A 104 5.77 15.92 1.58
C THR A 104 5.55 16.24 0.10
N THR A 105 5.84 17.50 -0.23
CA THR A 105 5.62 18.20 -1.50
C THR A 105 6.63 17.92 -2.63
N ASP A 106 7.67 17.10 -2.42
CA ASP A 106 8.83 17.11 -3.33
C ASP A 106 8.98 15.79 -4.10
N VAL A 107 8.94 15.89 -5.44
CA VAL A 107 9.13 14.77 -6.36
C VAL A 107 10.42 14.99 -7.15
N SER A 108 11.35 14.05 -7.06
CA SER A 108 12.60 14.09 -7.82
C SER A 108 12.55 13.15 -9.01
N PHE A 109 12.93 13.68 -10.18
CA PHE A 109 13.06 12.92 -11.42
C PHE A 109 14.54 12.85 -11.83
N SER A 110 14.99 11.65 -12.21
CA SER A 110 16.33 11.44 -12.77
C SER A 110 16.26 10.57 -14.01
N THR A 111 16.96 10.97 -15.06
CA THR A 111 17.07 10.15 -16.27
C THR A 111 18.16 9.08 -16.10
N TYR A 112 18.01 7.95 -16.79
CA TYR A 112 19.02 6.89 -16.78
C TYR A 112 20.23 7.21 -17.69
N LYS A 113 20.05 8.11 -18.67
CA LYS A 113 21.05 8.40 -19.71
C LYS A 113 21.83 9.70 -19.50
N GLU A 114 21.23 10.67 -18.82
CA GLU A 114 21.84 11.95 -18.47
C GLU A 114 21.78 12.12 -16.95
N LYS A 115 22.90 12.52 -16.34
CA LYS A 115 23.02 12.78 -14.90
C LYS A 115 22.24 14.03 -14.45
N GLU A 116 21.21 14.42 -15.19
CA GLU A 116 20.34 15.54 -14.89
C GLU A 116 19.25 15.09 -13.90
N LYS A 117 19.26 15.72 -12.74
CA LYS A 117 18.25 15.58 -11.70
C LYS A 117 17.40 16.84 -11.71
N ILE A 118 16.09 16.69 -11.96
CA ILE A 118 15.14 17.80 -11.81
C ILE A 118 14.28 17.52 -10.58
N GLN A 119 14.17 18.52 -9.72
CA GLN A 119 13.26 18.50 -8.58
C GLN A 119 12.04 19.35 -8.93
N TYR A 120 10.86 18.74 -8.81
CA TYR A 120 9.59 19.43 -8.90
C TYR A 120 8.94 19.48 -7.52
N GLN A 121 8.50 20.66 -7.14
CA GLN A 121 7.61 20.82 -6.01
C GLN A 121 6.17 20.70 -6.51
N VAL A 122 5.42 19.78 -5.91
CA VAL A 122 4.02 19.51 -6.20
C VAL A 122 3.23 19.73 -4.92
N ASN A 123 2.20 20.57 -5.00
CA ASN A 123 1.27 20.73 -3.89
C ASN A 123 0.23 19.61 -3.96
N VAL A 124 0.14 18.79 -2.92
CA VAL A 124 -0.89 17.74 -2.85
C VAL A 124 -1.96 18.14 -1.86
N ASP A 125 -3.20 18.24 -2.35
CA ASP A 125 -4.37 18.49 -1.52
C ASP A 125 -4.87 17.18 -0.91
N TYR A 126 -4.67 17.04 0.41
CA TYR A 126 -5.11 15.89 1.20
C TYR A 126 -6.49 16.07 1.84
N SER A 127 -7.26 17.10 1.46
CA SER A 127 -8.56 17.39 2.09
C SER A 127 -9.51 16.19 2.08
N LYS A 128 -9.54 15.40 0.99
CA LYS A 128 -10.35 14.16 0.91
C LYS A 128 -9.86 13.07 1.85
N PHE A 129 -8.55 12.87 1.95
CA PHE A 129 -7.96 11.91 2.88
C PHE A 129 -8.23 12.30 4.34
N VAL A 130 -8.03 13.59 4.68
CA VAL A 130 -8.28 14.10 6.03
C VAL A 130 -9.76 13.97 6.40
N ALA A 131 -10.67 14.35 5.49
CA ALA A 131 -12.10 14.16 5.70
C ALA A 131 -12.45 12.68 5.94
N LYS A 132 -11.84 11.75 5.19
CA LYS A 132 -12.07 10.32 5.38
C LYS A 132 -11.53 9.80 6.71
N GLN A 133 -10.37 10.28 7.15
CA GLN A 133 -9.81 9.93 8.46
C GLN A 133 -10.70 10.41 9.60
N GLU A 134 -11.23 11.62 9.49
CA GLU A 134 -12.13 12.19 10.49
C GLU A 134 -13.47 11.44 10.53
N GLU A 135 -14.05 11.12 9.37
CA GLU A 135 -15.24 10.26 9.27
C GLU A 135 -15.01 8.90 9.95
N ASN A 136 -13.90 8.23 9.65
CA ASN A 136 -13.55 6.96 10.26
C ASN A 136 -13.35 7.07 11.78
N ARG A 137 -12.78 8.17 12.26
CA ARG A 137 -12.59 8.45 13.70
C ARG A 137 -13.93 8.58 14.40
N LEU A 138 -14.85 9.37 13.85
CA LEU A 138 -16.20 9.56 14.41
C LEU A 138 -16.97 8.23 14.45
N ILE A 139 -16.88 7.43 13.38
CA ILE A 139 -17.49 6.08 13.36
C ILE A 139 -16.90 5.18 14.46
N GLU A 140 -15.58 5.19 14.64
CA GLU A 140 -14.94 4.35 15.65
C GLU A 140 -15.28 4.82 17.07
N GLU A 141 -15.44 6.13 17.30
CA GLU A 141 -15.91 6.69 18.56
C GLU A 141 -17.35 6.25 18.86
N GLU A 142 -18.25 6.30 17.89
CA GLU A 142 -19.63 5.85 18.03
C GLU A 142 -19.70 4.34 18.33
N ILE A 143 -18.93 3.52 17.61
CA ILE A 143 -18.84 2.08 17.88
C ILE A 143 -18.34 1.83 19.31
N ASN A 144 -17.29 2.54 19.74
CA ASN A 144 -16.74 2.38 21.08
C ASN A 144 -17.71 2.82 22.19
N ALA A 145 -18.60 3.77 21.90
CA ALA A 145 -19.63 4.21 22.84
C ALA A 145 -20.81 3.24 22.94
N THR A 146 -21.24 2.66 21.82
CA THR A 146 -22.48 1.86 21.73
C THR A 146 -22.26 0.36 21.90
N MET A 147 -21.15 -0.18 21.41
CA MET A 147 -20.89 -1.62 21.39
C MET A 147 -20.85 -2.28 22.78
N PRO A 148 -20.23 -1.71 23.84
CA PRO A 148 -20.17 -2.37 25.14
C PRO A 148 -21.56 -2.74 25.69
N ALA A 149 -22.51 -1.80 25.65
CA ALA A 149 -23.86 -2.02 26.15
C ALA A 149 -24.62 -3.08 25.33
N LEU A 150 -24.43 -3.06 24.01
CA LEU A 150 -25.04 -4.04 23.11
C LEU A 150 -24.50 -5.46 23.35
N LEU A 151 -23.18 -5.61 23.58
CA LEU A 151 -22.59 -6.91 23.88
C LEU A 151 -23.09 -7.48 25.21
N GLU A 152 -23.25 -6.65 26.24
CA GLU A 152 -23.86 -7.05 27.51
C GLU A 152 -25.32 -7.51 27.34
N GLU A 153 -26.11 -6.82 26.52
CA GLU A 153 -27.47 -7.25 26.19
C GLU A 153 -27.49 -8.61 25.48
N ILE A 154 -26.56 -8.84 24.55
CA ILE A 154 -26.43 -10.13 23.86
C ILE A 154 -26.09 -11.23 24.86
N ILE A 155 -25.15 -11.01 25.78
CA ILE A 155 -24.79 -11.97 26.82
C ILE A 155 -26.01 -12.29 27.69
N ALA A 156 -26.69 -11.25 28.21
CA ALA A 156 -27.85 -11.41 29.08
C ALA A 156 -29.02 -12.15 28.41
N SER A 157 -29.23 -11.94 27.11
CA SER A 157 -30.28 -12.62 26.33
C SER A 157 -29.89 -13.99 25.77
N SER A 158 -28.64 -14.44 25.99
CA SER A 158 -28.13 -15.69 25.42
C SER A 158 -28.45 -16.94 26.25
N GLU A 159 -29.25 -16.86 27.32
CA GLU A 159 -29.59 -18.01 28.17
C GLU A 159 -28.36 -18.80 28.68
N SER A 160 -27.30 -18.10 29.07
CA SER A 160 -26.00 -18.68 29.51
C SER A 160 -25.18 -19.36 28.40
N MET A 161 -25.57 -19.22 27.13
CA MET A 161 -24.77 -19.72 26.01
C MET A 161 -23.49 -18.89 25.79
N ILE A 162 -23.40 -17.69 26.36
CA ILE A 162 -22.24 -16.82 26.24
C ILE A 162 -21.81 -16.41 27.65
N ILE A 163 -20.52 -16.59 27.97
CA ILE A 163 -19.95 -16.13 29.24
C ILE A 163 -19.50 -14.67 29.13
N ASN A 164 -18.79 -14.33 28.04
CA ASN A 164 -18.32 -12.97 27.79
C ASN A 164 -18.07 -12.73 26.29
N ILE A 165 -18.10 -11.47 25.86
CA ILE A 165 -17.69 -11.02 24.53
C ILE A 165 -16.76 -9.82 24.67
N ASP A 166 -15.49 -9.99 24.30
CA ASP A 166 -14.49 -8.93 24.32
C ASP A 166 -14.09 -8.49 22.91
N LYS A 167 -13.50 -7.28 22.79
CA LYS A 167 -12.78 -6.88 21.58
C LYS A 167 -11.51 -7.71 21.39
N LYS A 168 -11.25 -8.11 20.15
CA LYS A 168 -10.00 -8.75 19.72
C LYS A 168 -9.16 -7.74 18.96
N TYR A 169 -7.85 -7.73 19.18
CA TYR A 169 -6.92 -6.77 18.55
C TYR A 169 -7.32 -5.29 18.73
N HIS A 170 -7.91 -4.95 19.89
CA HIS A 170 -8.37 -3.61 20.23
C HIS A 170 -9.49 -3.02 19.35
N SER A 171 -10.18 -3.81 18.52
CA SER A 171 -11.30 -3.33 17.68
C SER A 171 -12.53 -4.22 17.81
N TYR A 172 -13.72 -3.62 17.90
CA TYR A 172 -15.00 -4.36 17.90
C TYR A 172 -15.35 -5.00 16.55
N ARG A 173 -14.57 -4.71 15.50
CA ARG A 173 -14.68 -5.41 14.21
C ARG A 173 -14.24 -6.87 14.29
N SER A 174 -13.48 -7.21 15.34
CA SER A 174 -13.11 -8.57 15.68
C SER A 174 -13.50 -8.85 17.13
N LEU A 175 -14.32 -9.85 17.37
CA LEU A 175 -14.82 -10.21 18.68
C LEU A 175 -14.21 -11.53 19.16
N LEU A 176 -13.97 -11.60 20.46
CA LEU A 176 -13.55 -12.80 21.16
C LEU A 176 -14.68 -13.21 22.11
N VAL A 177 -15.34 -14.31 21.75
CA VAL A 177 -16.48 -14.86 22.48
C VAL A 177 -15.98 -15.98 23.38
N THR A 178 -16.20 -15.83 24.68
CA THR A 178 -15.96 -16.88 25.66
C THR A 178 -17.25 -17.68 25.84
N VAL A 179 -17.18 -18.99 25.60
CA VAL A 179 -18.30 -19.91 25.77
C VAL A 179 -18.07 -20.81 26.99
N PRO A 180 -19.14 -21.33 27.61
CA PRO A 180 -19.05 -22.33 28.67
C PRO A 180 -18.11 -23.51 28.36
N LEU A 181 -17.42 -24.03 29.39
CA LEU A 181 -16.43 -25.10 29.25
C LEU A 181 -17.06 -26.47 28.94
N ASP A 182 -18.31 -26.70 29.35
CA ASP A 182 -19.07 -27.92 29.04
C ASP A 182 -19.19 -28.18 27.53
N VAL A 183 -19.28 -27.12 26.72
CA VAL A 183 -19.28 -27.19 25.25
C VAL A 183 -18.03 -27.94 24.72
N LYS A 184 -16.89 -27.88 25.41
CA LYS A 184 -15.66 -28.59 25.01
C LYS A 184 -15.84 -30.10 24.97
N TYR A 185 -16.71 -30.65 25.80
CA TYR A 185 -16.91 -32.10 25.94
C TYR A 185 -18.07 -32.62 25.08
N GLU A 186 -18.71 -31.74 24.32
CA GLU A 186 -19.76 -32.10 23.38
C GLU A 186 -19.21 -32.73 22.10
N ARG A 187 -20.07 -33.43 21.35
CA ARG A 187 -19.70 -33.94 20.03
C ARG A 187 -19.44 -32.79 19.06
N ASN A 188 -18.52 -32.96 18.11
CA ASN A 188 -18.16 -31.93 17.12
C ASN A 188 -19.37 -31.34 16.36
N GLY A 189 -20.39 -32.15 16.05
CA GLY A 189 -21.63 -31.64 15.44
C GLY A 189 -22.41 -30.67 16.35
N MET A 190 -22.41 -30.92 17.66
CA MET A 190 -23.05 -30.05 18.66
C MET A 190 -22.23 -28.79 18.91
N LYS A 191 -20.90 -28.92 19.06
CA LYS A 191 -19.95 -27.79 19.11
C LYS A 191 -20.14 -26.84 17.92
N LYS A 192 -20.23 -27.41 16.71
CA LYS A 192 -20.44 -26.64 15.48
C LYS A 192 -21.79 -25.93 15.46
N LYS A 193 -22.88 -26.64 15.77
CA LYS A 193 -24.23 -26.06 15.84
C LYS A 193 -24.31 -24.93 16.86
N TYR A 194 -23.68 -25.12 18.01
CA TYR A 194 -23.59 -24.14 19.08
C TYR A 194 -22.87 -22.86 18.62
N MET A 195 -21.68 -23.02 18.04
CA MET A 195 -20.89 -21.93 17.48
C MET A 195 -21.65 -21.17 16.39
N ASP A 196 -22.33 -21.88 15.49
CA ASP A 196 -23.13 -21.25 14.43
C ASP A 196 -24.27 -20.41 15.03
N THR A 197 -24.99 -20.97 16.01
CA THR A 197 -26.15 -20.32 16.62
C THR A 197 -25.75 -18.99 17.28
N ILE A 198 -24.73 -19.03 18.14
CA ILE A 198 -24.24 -17.82 18.82
C ILE A 198 -23.59 -16.86 17.83
N GLY A 199 -22.81 -17.38 16.90
CA GLY A 199 -22.11 -16.58 15.90
C GLY A 199 -23.07 -15.75 15.07
N PHE A 200 -24.15 -16.36 14.57
CA PHE A 200 -25.18 -15.63 13.83
C PHE A 200 -25.93 -14.62 14.69
N LEU A 201 -26.30 -14.98 15.92
CA LEU A 201 -26.93 -14.05 16.86
C LEU A 201 -26.09 -12.78 17.06
N ILE A 202 -24.80 -12.94 17.35
CA ILE A 202 -23.87 -11.82 17.55
C ILE A 202 -23.76 -11.00 16.27
N GLN A 203 -23.55 -11.64 15.12
CA GLN A 203 -23.39 -10.95 13.84
C GLN A 203 -24.64 -10.13 13.49
N ASP A 204 -25.83 -10.70 13.64
CA ASP A 204 -27.08 -10.02 13.29
C ASP A 204 -27.37 -8.86 14.26
N LYS A 205 -27.16 -9.03 15.56
CA LYS A 205 -27.37 -7.95 16.56
C LYS A 205 -26.35 -6.82 16.44
N THR A 206 -25.09 -7.11 16.08
CA THR A 206 -24.02 -6.10 16.04
C THR A 206 -23.79 -5.46 14.67
N ALA A 207 -24.36 -6.02 13.60
CA ALA A 207 -24.13 -5.56 12.24
C ALA A 207 -24.46 -4.08 12.05
N SER A 208 -25.66 -3.64 12.40
CA SER A 208 -26.09 -2.24 12.22
C SER A 208 -25.23 -1.26 13.02
N THR A 209 -24.77 -1.64 14.22
CA THR A 209 -23.94 -0.79 15.07
C THR A 209 -22.50 -0.68 14.58
N LEU A 210 -21.87 -1.81 14.23
CA LEU A 210 -20.51 -1.79 13.65
C LEU A 210 -20.51 -1.18 12.25
N TYR A 211 -21.63 -1.34 11.58
CA TYR A 211 -21.71 -1.21 10.16
C TYR A 211 -23.11 -0.69 9.72
N PRO A 212 -23.42 0.62 9.92
CA PRO A 212 -24.76 1.21 9.72
C PRO A 212 -25.34 1.03 8.31
N ASP A 213 -24.50 1.13 7.28
CA ASP A 213 -24.94 1.04 5.88
C ASP A 213 -24.83 -0.37 5.26
N LYS A 214 -24.58 -1.43 6.03
CA LYS A 214 -23.65 -2.45 5.53
C LYS A 214 -24.17 -3.87 5.27
N LYS A 215 -23.44 -4.46 4.31
CA LYS A 215 -23.24 -5.89 4.02
C LYS A 215 -22.06 -6.51 4.81
N GLN A 216 -21.60 -5.89 5.90
CA GLN A 216 -20.42 -6.33 6.67
C GLN A 216 -20.79 -6.70 8.12
N ILE A 217 -20.09 -7.68 8.66
CA ILE A 217 -20.31 -8.30 9.99
C ILE A 217 -18.96 -8.53 10.69
N PRO A 218 -18.93 -8.63 12.03
CA PRO A 218 -17.69 -8.85 12.76
C PRO A 218 -17.07 -10.21 12.47
N TYR A 219 -15.76 -10.27 12.59
CA TYR A 219 -15.03 -11.53 12.70
C TYR A 219 -15.14 -12.04 14.13
N ILE A 220 -15.54 -13.30 14.33
CA ILE A 220 -15.73 -13.87 15.67
C ILE A 220 -14.74 -15.00 15.90
N THR A 221 -14.08 -15.01 17.05
CA THR A 221 -13.30 -16.14 17.55
C THR A 221 -13.95 -16.67 18.82
N PHE A 222 -14.08 -17.97 18.94
CA PHE A 222 -14.67 -18.64 20.10
C PHE A 222 -13.59 -19.33 20.92
N ARG A 223 -13.58 -19.10 22.23
CA ARG A 223 -12.71 -19.79 23.20
C ARG A 223 -13.54 -20.39 24.32
N TYR A 224 -13.05 -21.45 24.93
CA TYR A 224 -13.70 -22.01 26.12
C TYR A 224 -13.39 -21.20 27.37
N ASP A 225 -14.35 -21.16 28.28
CA ASP A 225 -14.21 -20.52 29.58
C ASP A 225 -13.08 -21.18 30.39
N LYS A 226 -12.33 -20.37 31.14
CA LYS A 226 -11.19 -20.79 31.98
C LYS A 226 -10.06 -21.50 31.23
N THR A 227 -10.04 -21.49 29.89
CA THR A 227 -8.92 -22.02 29.09
C THR A 227 -8.48 -21.01 28.03
N ASN A 228 -7.33 -21.27 27.41
CA ASN A 228 -6.85 -20.54 26.23
C ASN A 228 -7.13 -21.31 24.92
N GLU A 229 -7.92 -22.37 24.98
CA GLU A 229 -8.21 -23.21 23.83
C GLU A 229 -9.33 -22.60 22.98
N VAL A 230 -9.17 -22.72 21.67
CA VAL A 230 -10.08 -22.15 20.69
C VAL A 230 -11.04 -23.21 20.21
N LEU A 231 -12.35 -22.96 20.34
CA LEU A 231 -13.40 -23.79 19.76
C LEU A 231 -13.40 -23.67 18.24
N GLY A 232 -13.34 -22.45 17.73
CA GLY A 232 -13.40 -22.15 16.31
C GLY A 232 -13.46 -20.65 16.04
N ALA A 233 -13.64 -20.29 14.79
CA ALA A 233 -13.76 -18.89 14.39
C ALA A 233 -14.53 -18.73 13.08
N THR A 234 -14.86 -17.48 12.75
CA THR A 234 -15.39 -17.09 11.44
C THR A 234 -14.38 -17.43 10.33
N ASP A 235 -14.88 -17.84 9.17
CA ASP A 235 -14.09 -18.02 7.95
C ASP A 235 -13.66 -16.65 7.39
N LEU A 236 -12.38 -16.53 7.02
CA LEU A 236 -11.80 -15.26 6.56
C LEU A 236 -12.38 -14.79 5.21
N ILE A 237 -12.86 -15.72 4.38
CA ILE A 237 -13.42 -15.44 3.05
C ILE A 237 -14.92 -15.25 3.16
N ASN A 238 -15.63 -16.19 3.80
CA ASN A 238 -17.07 -16.11 4.00
C ASN A 238 -17.41 -15.85 5.48
N ARG A 239 -17.59 -14.57 5.83
CA ARG A 239 -17.83 -14.20 7.23
C ARG A 239 -19.13 -14.77 7.83
N ARG A 240 -20.07 -15.29 7.04
CA ARG A 240 -21.27 -15.99 7.52
C ARG A 240 -21.06 -17.50 7.70
N LYS A 241 -19.82 -17.97 7.59
CA LYS A 241 -19.44 -19.36 7.86
C LYS A 241 -18.52 -19.39 9.06
N PHE A 242 -18.76 -20.33 9.96
CA PHE A 242 -17.87 -20.60 11.10
C PHE A 242 -17.15 -21.93 10.88
N ILE A 243 -15.87 -21.98 11.25
CA ILE A 243 -14.99 -23.13 11.13
C ILE A 243 -14.67 -23.62 12.55
N LEU A 244 -14.96 -24.89 12.81
CA LEU A 244 -14.57 -25.56 14.05
C LEU A 244 -13.08 -25.87 13.98
N TYR A 245 -12.32 -25.53 15.02
CA TYR A 245 -10.89 -25.84 15.13
C TYR A 245 -10.61 -26.92 16.18
N ASP A 246 -11.47 -27.02 17.19
CA ASP A 246 -11.40 -28.10 18.17
C ASP A 246 -11.87 -29.42 17.53
N GLU A 247 -10.92 -30.15 16.96
CA GLU A 247 -11.15 -31.47 16.36
C GLU A 247 -11.07 -32.62 17.39
N SER A 248 -10.85 -32.31 18.67
CA SER A 248 -10.79 -33.30 19.75
C SER A 248 -12.17 -33.95 19.96
N ASN A 249 -12.24 -35.28 19.84
CA ASN A 249 -13.38 -36.09 20.26
C ASN A 249 -13.41 -36.27 21.78
#